data_AF-A0A502I7T8-F1
#
_entry.id   AF-A0A502I7T8-F1
#
_cell.length_a   1.000
_cell.length_b   1.000
_cell.length_c   1.000
_cell.angle_alpha   90.00
_cell.angle_beta   90.00
_cell.angle_gamma   90.00
#
_symmetry.space_group_name_H-M   'P 1'
#
loop_
_entity.id
_entity.type
_entity.pdbx_description
1 polymer ?
#
loop_
_entity_poly.entity_id
_entity_poly.type
_entity_poly.pdbx_seq_one_letter_code
_entity_poly.pdbx_strand_id
1 'polypeptide(L)'
;MNAIKFYRHETVTDAVLEYNFYDHKFAPTNLVVRKVLMAMLNSVQTRLTDLEVEYNDNMLVEKVGGHAAKILKLLGATAENVQDNHRGETVVSRTFTAKMTPERFQYFYEVKDVGELPRFTLKEQEADRIISYFNQYLLLVIPLEEEKQFFEQLQEMYVPYHVQAVQK
;
A
#
# COMPACT_ATOMS: atom_id res chain seq x y z
N MET A 1 21.90 11.28 -4.76
CA MET A 1 20.56 10.66 -4.60
C MET A 1 20.19 10.78 -3.14
N ASN A 2 19.01 11.31 -2.82
CA ASN A 2 18.54 11.33 -1.43
C ASN A 2 18.11 9.90 -1.06
N ALA A 3 18.70 9.36 0.00
CA ALA A 3 18.28 8.08 0.54
C ALA A 3 16.88 8.20 1.14
N ILE A 4 16.03 7.19 0.93
CA ILE A 4 14.76 7.10 1.63
C ILE A 4 14.99 6.71 3.07
N LYS A 5 14.01 6.94 3.93
CA LYS A 5 14.06 6.65 5.35
C LYS A 5 12.87 5.78 5.71
N PHE A 6 13.16 4.67 6.36
CA PHE A 6 12.15 3.83 7.00
C PHE A 6 12.16 4.07 8.50
N TYR A 7 10.99 4.33 9.06
CA TYR A 7 10.78 4.26 10.51
C TYR A 7 10.45 2.83 10.88
N ARG A 8 11.28 2.24 11.73
CA ARG A 8 11.20 0.83 12.10
C ARG A 8 10.83 0.69 13.57
N HIS A 9 9.83 -0.13 13.84
CA HIS A 9 9.61 -0.72 15.16
C HIS A 9 9.33 -2.21 15.01
N GLU A 10 9.36 -2.92 16.12
CA GLU A 10 9.08 -4.35 16.17
C GLU A 10 7.81 -4.58 16.98
N THR A 11 7.07 -5.61 16.61
CA THR A 11 6.09 -6.26 17.45
C THR A 11 6.68 -7.55 18.01
N VAL A 12 5.87 -8.43 18.60
CA VAL A 12 6.35 -9.72 19.11
C VAL A 12 6.94 -10.60 17.99
N THR A 13 6.37 -10.53 16.79
CA THR A 13 6.67 -11.43 15.67
C THR A 13 7.12 -10.72 14.40
N ASP A 14 6.73 -9.45 14.24
CA ASP A 14 6.88 -8.74 12.97
C ASP A 14 7.72 -7.48 13.11
N ALA A 15 8.53 -7.20 12.10
CA ALA A 15 9.06 -5.87 11.83
C ALA A 15 7.98 -5.02 11.14
N VAL A 16 7.87 -3.77 11.57
CA VAL A 16 6.98 -2.78 10.95
C VAL A 16 7.81 -1.62 10.42
N LEU A 17 7.76 -1.45 9.10
CA LEU A 17 8.58 -0.51 8.35
C LEU A 17 7.68 0.52 7.66
N GLU A 18 7.80 1.78 8.08
CA GLU A 18 7.02 2.89 7.54
C GLU A 18 7.88 3.81 6.66
N TYR A 19 7.45 4.01 5.43
CA TYR A 19 7.94 5.03 4.51
C TYR A 19 6.95 6.20 4.50
N ASN A 20 7.35 7.34 5.06
CA ASN A 20 6.51 8.53 5.13
C ASN A 20 6.73 9.44 3.91
N PHE A 21 5.66 9.75 3.16
CA PHE A 21 5.77 10.56 1.93
C PHE A 21 6.22 12.00 2.20
N TYR A 22 5.80 12.60 3.31
CA TYR A 22 6.10 14.00 3.62
C TYR A 22 7.59 14.23 3.87
N ASP A 23 8.26 13.29 4.52
CA ASP A 23 9.68 13.41 4.87
C ASP A 23 10.61 13.38 3.64
N HIS A 24 10.16 12.73 2.56
CA HIS A 24 11.01 12.47 1.39
C HIS A 24 10.79 13.43 0.24
N LYS A 25 9.71 14.22 0.25
CA LYS A 25 9.30 15.13 -0.84
C LYS A 25 9.21 14.45 -2.22
N PHE A 26 9.20 13.12 -2.27
CA PHE A 26 9.00 12.39 -3.51
C PHE A 26 7.51 12.37 -3.83
N ALA A 27 7.18 12.74 -5.07
CA ALA A 27 5.83 12.52 -5.57
C ALA A 27 5.50 11.02 -5.56
N PRO A 28 4.24 10.61 -5.30
CA PRO A 28 3.81 9.21 -5.38
C PRO A 28 4.07 8.52 -6.74
N THR A 29 4.29 9.29 -7.80
CA THR A 29 4.67 8.84 -9.15
C THR A 29 6.17 8.58 -9.32
N ASN A 30 6.99 8.90 -8.32
CA ASN A 30 8.44 8.78 -8.39
C ASN A 30 8.85 7.31 -8.49
N LEU A 31 9.83 7.02 -9.36
CA LEU A 31 10.34 5.66 -9.56
C LEU A 31 10.85 5.01 -8.26
N VAL A 32 11.45 5.78 -7.35
CA VAL A 32 11.92 5.27 -6.06
C VAL A 32 10.75 4.79 -5.20
N VAL A 33 9.66 5.56 -5.14
CA VAL A 33 8.43 5.16 -4.41
C VAL A 33 7.85 3.87 -5.00
N ARG A 34 7.81 3.77 -6.34
CA ARG A 34 7.34 2.55 -7.01
C ARG A 34 8.20 1.35 -6.65
N LYS A 35 9.53 1.50 -6.65
CA LYS A 35 10.46 0.44 -6.24
C LYS A 35 10.29 0.05 -4.78
N VAL A 36 9.98 1.01 -3.89
CA VAL A 36 9.63 0.71 -2.49
C VAL A 36 8.39 -0.19 -2.43
N LEU A 37 7.31 0.17 -3.11
CA LEU A 37 6.11 -0.66 -3.16
C LEU A 37 6.40 -2.04 -3.77
N MET A 38 7.19 -2.12 -4.85
CA MET A 38 7.58 -3.40 -5.45
C MET A 38 8.37 -4.28 -4.47
N ALA A 39 9.32 -3.71 -3.71
CA ALA A 39 10.06 -4.43 -2.67
C ALA A 39 9.13 -4.94 -1.56
N MET A 40 8.18 -4.10 -1.12
CA MET A 40 7.15 -4.51 -0.16
C MET A 40 6.33 -5.68 -0.70
N LEU A 41 5.81 -5.58 -1.93
CA LEU A 41 5.01 -6.61 -2.58
C LEU A 41 5.77 -7.94 -2.70
N ASN A 42 7.02 -7.90 -3.16
CA ASN A 42 7.87 -9.09 -3.27
C ASN A 42 8.09 -9.78 -1.91
N SER A 43 8.12 -9.01 -0.83
CA SER A 43 8.35 -9.55 0.53
C SER A 43 7.14 -10.30 1.10
N VAL A 44 5.93 -10.08 0.56
CA VAL A 44 4.70 -10.70 1.09
C VAL A 44 3.88 -11.46 0.07
N GLN A 45 4.32 -11.50 -1.20
CA GLN A 45 3.56 -12.02 -2.34
C GLN A 45 2.90 -13.38 -2.07
N THR A 46 3.62 -14.33 -1.48
CA THR A 46 3.15 -15.71 -1.25
C THR A 46 2.13 -15.83 -0.12
N ARG A 47 1.94 -14.78 0.68
CA ARG A 47 1.05 -14.73 1.85
C ARG A 47 -0.21 -13.91 1.64
N LEU A 48 -0.24 -13.05 0.63
CA LEU A 48 -1.38 -12.17 0.40
C LEU A 48 -2.61 -12.99 -0.01
N THR A 49 -3.66 -12.91 0.79
CA THR A 49 -4.93 -13.61 0.54
C THR A 49 -6.05 -12.65 0.16
N ASP A 50 -5.99 -11.40 0.63
CA ASP A 50 -7.08 -10.44 0.53
C ASP A 50 -6.53 -9.03 0.27
N LEU A 51 -7.38 -8.18 -0.30
CA LEU A 51 -7.17 -6.75 -0.43
C LEU A 51 -8.39 -6.02 0.11
N GLU A 52 -8.15 -4.88 0.72
CA GLU A 52 -9.16 -3.93 1.12
C GLU A 52 -8.84 -2.58 0.48
N VAL A 53 -9.86 -1.90 -0.04
CA VAL A 53 -9.71 -0.57 -0.63
C VAL A 53 -10.75 0.34 -0.03
N GLU A 54 -10.30 1.48 0.47
CA GLU A 54 -11.15 2.59 0.89
C GLU A 54 -10.98 3.75 -0.09
N TYR A 55 -12.11 4.26 -0.60
CA TYR A 55 -12.10 5.30 -1.62
C TYR A 55 -13.24 6.32 -1.41
N ASN A 56 -13.04 7.52 -1.93
CA ASN A 56 -14.08 8.52 -2.11
C ASN A 56 -14.27 8.71 -3.62
N ASP A 57 -15.52 8.72 -4.12
CA ASP A 57 -15.77 8.76 -5.57
C ASP A 57 -15.18 10.01 -6.22
N ASN A 58 -15.38 11.17 -5.59
CA ASN A 58 -14.92 12.44 -6.16
C ASN A 58 -13.40 12.45 -6.24
N MET A 59 -12.71 12.06 -5.16
CA MET A 59 -11.24 11.99 -5.16
C MET A 59 -10.72 10.98 -6.17
N LEU A 60 -11.38 9.82 -6.30
CA LEU A 60 -10.97 8.79 -7.25
C LEU A 60 -11.18 9.28 -8.69
N VAL A 61 -12.33 9.89 -9.00
CA VAL A 61 -12.61 10.45 -10.34
C VAL A 61 -11.68 11.60 -10.67
N GLU A 62 -11.37 12.48 -9.72
CA GLU A 62 -10.36 13.54 -9.91
C GLU A 62 -8.99 12.96 -10.26
N LYS A 63 -8.64 11.80 -9.69
CA LYS A 63 -7.33 11.19 -9.85
C LYS A 63 -7.18 10.32 -11.10
N VAL A 64 -8.17 9.49 -11.41
CA VAL A 64 -8.11 8.51 -12.50
C VAL A 64 -9.15 8.74 -13.61
N GLY A 65 -9.94 9.80 -13.50
CA GLY A 65 -10.95 10.16 -14.48
C GLY A 65 -11.98 9.06 -14.69
N GLY A 66 -12.36 8.86 -15.96
CA GLY A 66 -13.33 7.84 -16.37
C GLY A 66 -12.91 6.39 -16.11
N HIS A 67 -11.69 6.13 -15.64
CA HIS A 67 -11.22 4.79 -15.31
C HIS A 67 -11.58 4.33 -13.89
N ALA A 68 -12.12 5.21 -13.03
CA ALA A 68 -12.44 4.91 -11.63
C ALA A 68 -13.25 3.62 -11.48
N ALA A 69 -14.40 3.52 -12.16
CA ALA A 69 -15.25 2.34 -12.10
C ALA A 69 -14.55 1.06 -12.62
N LYS A 70 -13.70 1.19 -13.65
CA LYS A 70 -12.94 0.05 -14.20
C LYS A 70 -11.91 -0.46 -13.20
N ILE A 71 -11.19 0.43 -12.53
CA ILE A 71 -10.20 0.09 -11.50
C ILE A 71 -10.90 -0.59 -10.32
N LEU A 72 -11.99 0.00 -9.80
CA LEU A 72 -12.75 -0.60 -8.70
C LEU A 72 -13.26 -2.00 -9.06
N LYS A 73 -13.80 -2.18 -10.27
CA LYS A 73 -14.26 -3.49 -10.75
C LYS A 73 -13.11 -4.50 -10.87
N LEU A 74 -11.96 -4.09 -11.41
CA LEU A 74 -10.74 -4.92 -11.50
C LEU A 74 -10.31 -5.40 -10.10
N LEU A 75 -10.32 -4.48 -9.14
CA LEU A 75 -9.96 -4.76 -7.75
C LEU A 75 -11.00 -5.59 -7.00
N GLY A 76 -12.21 -5.73 -7.54
CA GLY A 76 -13.24 -6.62 -7.02
C GLY A 76 -14.38 -5.95 -6.27
N ALA A 77 -14.58 -4.64 -6.46
CA ALA A 77 -15.77 -3.97 -5.97
C ALA A 77 -17.03 -4.50 -6.69
N THR A 78 -18.05 -4.83 -5.91
CA THR A 78 -19.39 -5.19 -6.36
C THR A 78 -20.42 -4.43 -5.52
N ALA A 79 -21.67 -4.38 -5.97
CA ALA A 79 -22.74 -3.77 -5.17
C ALA A 79 -22.99 -4.50 -3.84
N GLU A 80 -22.55 -5.75 -3.70
CA GLU A 80 -22.79 -6.61 -2.55
C GLU A 80 -21.71 -6.51 -1.48
N ASN A 81 -20.47 -6.15 -1.85
CA ASN A 81 -19.32 -6.10 -0.93
C ASN A 81 -18.84 -4.68 -0.61
N VAL A 82 -19.43 -3.66 -1.23
CA VAL A 82 -19.13 -2.26 -0.95
C VAL A 82 -19.97 -1.81 0.26
N GLN A 83 -19.30 -1.17 1.21
CA GLN A 83 -19.90 -0.59 2.41
C GLN A 83 -19.67 0.92 2.44
N ASP A 84 -20.72 1.68 2.72
CA ASP A 84 -20.66 3.13 2.86
C ASP A 84 -20.18 3.51 4.26
N ASN A 85 -19.15 4.34 4.33
CA ASN A 85 -18.70 4.95 5.58
C ASN A 85 -19.35 6.32 5.70
N HIS A 86 -20.13 6.52 6.76
CA HIS A 86 -20.89 7.75 6.99
C HIS A 86 -20.27 8.64 8.06
N ARG A 87 -20.41 9.96 7.88
CA ARG A 87 -20.26 10.96 8.94
C ARG A 87 -21.59 11.72 9.05
N GLY A 88 -22.40 11.36 10.04
CA GLY A 88 -23.80 11.79 10.10
C GLY A 88 -24.57 11.20 8.93
N GLU A 89 -25.27 12.03 8.16
CA GLU A 89 -26.04 11.60 6.99
C GLU A 89 -25.22 11.55 5.69
N THR A 90 -23.97 12.02 5.70
CA THR A 90 -23.13 12.11 4.50
C THR A 90 -22.21 10.89 4.37
N VAL A 91 -22.23 10.24 3.21
CA VAL A 91 -21.22 9.24 2.83
C VAL A 91 -19.89 9.94 2.59
N VAL A 92 -18.85 9.59 3.35
CA VAL A 92 -17.52 10.21 3.26
C VAL A 92 -16.52 9.36 2.50
N SER A 93 -16.64 8.04 2.60
CA SER A 93 -15.86 7.07 1.84
C SER A 93 -16.65 5.77 1.68
N ARG A 94 -16.14 4.87 0.86
CA ARG A 94 -16.62 3.50 0.73
C ARG A 94 -15.47 2.54 0.87
N THR A 95 -15.74 1.39 1.46
CA THR A 95 -14.76 0.32 1.60
C THR A 95 -15.29 -0.95 0.96
N PHE A 96 -14.42 -1.74 0.33
CA PHE A 96 -14.71 -3.11 -0.02
C PHE A 96 -13.50 -4.00 0.22
N THR A 97 -13.77 -5.28 0.43
CA THR A 97 -12.76 -6.33 0.57
C THR A 97 -12.96 -7.38 -0.51
N ALA A 98 -11.86 -7.87 -1.07
CA ALA A 98 -11.88 -8.89 -2.10
C ALA A 98 -10.65 -9.79 -2.01
N LYS A 99 -10.74 -11.01 -2.53
CA LYS A 99 -9.59 -11.95 -2.56
C LYS A 99 -8.44 -11.39 -3.40
N MET A 100 -7.21 -11.63 -2.96
CA MET A 100 -6.02 -11.31 -3.75
C MET A 100 -5.88 -12.33 -4.88
N THR A 101 -6.12 -11.90 -6.11
CA THR A 101 -5.87 -12.72 -7.31
C THR A 101 -4.55 -12.31 -7.97
N PRO A 102 -3.96 -13.14 -8.83
CA PRO A 102 -2.76 -12.75 -9.58
C PRO A 102 -2.94 -11.46 -10.39
N GLU A 103 -4.11 -11.24 -10.98
CA GLU A 103 -4.43 -10.04 -11.74
C GLU A 103 -4.47 -8.77 -10.86
N ARG A 104 -5.04 -8.88 -9.64
CA ARG A 104 -5.07 -7.79 -8.66
C ARG A 104 -3.68 -7.50 -8.11
N PHE A 105 -2.90 -8.54 -7.82
CA PHE A 105 -1.49 -8.38 -7.45
C PHE A 105 -0.70 -7.66 -8.55
N GLN A 106 -0.90 -8.06 -9.81
CA GLN A 106 -0.22 -7.44 -10.95
C GLN A 106 -0.57 -5.95 -11.07
N TYR A 107 -1.81 -5.56 -10.83
CA TYR A 107 -2.21 -4.15 -10.80
C TYR A 107 -1.35 -3.34 -9.80
N PHE A 108 -1.19 -3.81 -8.56
CA PHE A 108 -0.35 -3.11 -7.57
C PHE A 108 1.12 -3.13 -7.94
N TYR A 109 1.60 -4.22 -8.53
CA TYR A 109 2.99 -4.37 -8.96
C TYR A 109 3.37 -3.40 -10.10
N GLU A 110 2.43 -3.14 -11.00
CA GLU A 110 2.65 -2.30 -12.18
C GLU A 110 2.26 -0.83 -11.98
N VAL A 111 1.65 -0.49 -10.83
CA VAL A 111 1.10 0.83 -10.58
C VAL A 111 2.15 1.93 -10.81
N LYS A 112 1.74 2.97 -11.54
CA LYS A 112 2.61 4.11 -11.89
C LYS A 112 2.53 5.24 -10.89
N ASP A 113 1.39 5.37 -10.22
CA ASP A 113 1.16 6.31 -9.13
C ASP A 113 0.73 5.50 -7.90
N VAL A 114 1.59 5.40 -6.89
CA VAL A 114 1.26 4.66 -5.66
C VAL A 114 0.11 5.31 -4.89
N GLY A 115 -0.16 6.58 -5.16
CA GLY A 115 -1.31 7.30 -4.61
C GLY A 115 -2.57 7.20 -5.46
N GLU A 116 -2.62 6.39 -6.53
CA GLU A 116 -3.78 6.28 -7.42
C GLU A 116 -5.08 5.99 -6.64
N LEU A 117 -4.97 5.15 -5.60
CA LEU A 117 -6.05 4.88 -4.65
C LEU A 117 -5.86 5.72 -3.38
N PRO A 118 -6.96 6.25 -2.78
CA PRO A 118 -6.89 6.98 -1.52
C PRO A 118 -6.33 6.14 -0.38
N ARG A 119 -6.76 4.88 -0.26
CA ARG A 119 -6.22 3.94 0.71
C ARG A 119 -6.40 2.50 0.21
N PHE A 120 -5.39 1.68 0.44
CA PHE A 120 -5.52 0.23 0.28
C PHE A 120 -4.73 -0.50 1.36
N THR A 121 -5.18 -1.70 1.66
CA THR A 121 -4.53 -2.65 2.55
C THR A 121 -4.43 -4.00 1.87
N LEU A 122 -3.25 -4.59 1.83
CA LEU A 122 -3.04 -5.96 1.36
C LEU A 122 -2.82 -6.85 2.58
N LYS A 123 -3.60 -7.93 2.68
CA LYS A 123 -3.74 -8.73 3.90
C LYS A 123 -3.32 -10.17 3.70
N GLU A 124 -2.80 -10.77 4.76
CA GLU A 124 -2.72 -12.21 4.96
C GLU A 124 -3.82 -12.59 5.96
N GLN A 125 -4.91 -13.16 5.44
CA GLN A 125 -6.15 -13.36 6.16
C GLN A 125 -6.64 -12.02 6.75
N GLU A 126 -6.66 -11.90 8.08
CA GLU A 126 -7.03 -10.67 8.78
C GLU A 126 -5.85 -9.76 9.12
N ALA A 127 -4.61 -10.23 8.95
CA ALA A 127 -3.42 -9.46 9.26
C ALA A 127 -3.03 -8.53 8.12
N ASP A 128 -2.80 -7.25 8.43
CA ASP A 128 -2.30 -6.28 7.46
C ASP A 128 -0.83 -6.55 7.14
N ARG A 129 -0.50 -6.57 5.85
CA ARG A 129 0.88 -6.78 5.36
C ARG A 129 1.43 -5.56 4.66
N ILE A 130 0.63 -4.92 3.83
CA ILE A 130 0.98 -3.62 3.21
C ILE A 130 -0.18 -2.66 3.40
N ILE A 131 0.10 -1.47 3.91
CA ILE A 131 -0.89 -0.39 4.04
C ILE A 131 -0.38 0.80 3.24
N SER A 132 -1.21 1.33 2.37
CA SER A 132 -0.98 2.62 1.73
C SER A 132 -2.07 3.58 2.15
N TYR A 133 -1.66 4.72 2.70
CA TYR A 133 -2.54 5.85 2.92
C TYR A 133 -2.03 7.02 2.07
N PHE A 134 -2.86 7.47 1.13
CA PHE A 134 -2.48 8.45 0.12
C PHE A 134 -1.81 9.68 0.73
N ASN A 135 -0.63 10.01 0.19
CA ASN A 135 0.22 11.12 0.61
C ASN A 135 0.68 11.10 2.08
N GLN A 136 0.38 10.05 2.85
CA GLN A 136 0.82 9.94 4.24
C GLN A 136 1.97 8.95 4.35
N TYR A 137 1.72 7.66 4.13
CA TYR A 137 2.74 6.63 4.25
C TYR A 137 2.46 5.37 3.42
N LEU A 138 3.52 4.61 3.19
CA LEU A 138 3.49 3.18 2.93
C LEU A 138 4.02 2.45 4.15
N LEU A 139 3.34 1.39 4.57
CA LEU A 139 3.74 0.58 5.71
C LEU A 139 3.80 -0.88 5.31
N LEU A 140 4.89 -1.54 5.70
CA LEU A 140 5.11 -2.98 5.53
C LEU A 140 5.15 -3.64 6.90
N VAL A 141 4.39 -4.73 7.06
CA VAL A 141 4.44 -5.63 8.22
C VAL A 141 4.89 -7.00 7.75
N ILE A 142 6.06 -7.44 8.21
CA ILE A 142 6.67 -8.71 7.81
C ILE A 142 7.30 -9.41 9.00
N PRO A 143 7.42 -10.75 8.98
CA PRO A 143 8.14 -11.48 10.01
C PRO A 143 9.58 -10.98 10.17
N LEU A 144 10.07 -10.92 11.40
CA LEU A 144 11.41 -10.41 11.74
C LEU A 144 12.52 -11.12 10.94
N GLU A 145 12.39 -12.42 10.72
CA GLU A 145 13.35 -13.25 9.99
C GLU A 145 13.46 -12.90 8.50
N GLU A 146 12.44 -12.27 7.92
CA GLU A 146 12.38 -11.92 6.49
C GLU A 146 12.78 -10.46 6.23
N GLU A 147 12.93 -9.64 7.26
CA GLU A 147 13.30 -8.23 7.13
C GLU A 147 14.60 -8.04 6.33
N LYS A 148 15.58 -8.92 6.53
CA LYS A 148 16.85 -8.86 5.79
C LYS A 148 16.63 -8.96 4.28
N GLN A 149 15.72 -9.81 3.85
CA GLN A 149 15.43 -10.03 2.42
C GLN A 149 14.80 -8.78 1.79
N PHE A 150 13.91 -8.08 2.50
CA PHE A 150 13.35 -6.81 2.04
C PHE A 150 14.46 -5.77 1.76
N PHE A 151 15.41 -5.66 2.68
CA PHE A 151 16.53 -4.73 2.53
C PHE A 151 17.49 -5.10 1.39
N GLU A 152 17.73 -6.40 1.17
CA GLU A 152 18.50 -6.89 0.02
C GLU A 152 17.81 -6.53 -1.30
N GLN A 153 16.50 -6.72 -1.40
CA GLN A 153 15.72 -6.33 -2.59
C GLN A 153 15.81 -4.83 -2.89
N LEU A 154 15.77 -3.96 -1.87
CA LEU A 154 15.97 -2.52 -2.06
C LEU A 154 17.36 -2.20 -2.62
N GLN A 155 18.40 -2.90 -2.16
CA GLN A 155 19.77 -2.75 -2.69
C GLN A 155 19.88 -3.20 -4.14
N GLU A 156 19.31 -4.36 -4.49
CA GLU A 156 19.27 -4.87 -5.87
C GLU A 156 18.55 -3.91 -6.82
N MET A 157 17.52 -3.22 -6.31
CA MET A 157 16.78 -2.19 -7.04
C MET A 157 17.49 -0.82 -7.05
N TYR A 158 18.69 -0.71 -6.49
CA TYR A 158 19.47 0.53 -6.36
C TYR A 158 18.69 1.65 -5.64
N VAL A 159 17.92 1.28 -4.60
CA VAL A 159 17.21 2.23 -3.74
C VAL A 159 18.06 2.49 -2.50
N PRO A 160 18.74 3.65 -2.38
CA PRO A 160 19.48 4.00 -1.18
C PRO A 160 18.50 4.25 -0.04
N TYR A 161 18.74 3.65 1.13
CA TYR A 161 17.86 3.80 2.28
C TYR A 161 18.64 3.98 3.59
N HIS A 162 17.95 4.53 4.58
CA HIS A 162 18.32 4.58 5.99
C HIS A 162 17.18 4.03 6.83
N VAL A 163 17.51 3.38 7.94
CA VAL A 163 16.55 2.88 8.91
C VAL A 163 16.69 3.69 10.19
N GLN A 164 15.58 4.22 10.67
CA GLN A 164 15.49 4.87 11.98
C GLN A 164 14.61 4.01 12.89
N ALA A 165 15.21 3.47 13.95
CA ALA A 165 14.45 2.84 15.01
C ALA A 165 13.57 3.87 15.73
N VAL A 166 12.31 3.52 15.97
CA VAL A 166 11.35 4.33 16.74
C VAL A 166 10.74 3.47 17.84
N GLN A 167 10.47 4.10 19.00
CA GLN A 167 9.67 3.47 20.05
C GLN A 167 8.20 3.76 19.75
N LYS A 168 7.36 2.72 19.71
CA LYS A 168 5.91 2.84 19.68
C LYS A 168 5.31 2.32 20.98
#